data_AF-A0A1M3R2J6-F1
#
_entry.id   AF-A0A1M3R2J6-F1
#
_cell.length_a   1.000
_cell.length_b   1.000
_cell.length_c   1.000
_cell.angle_alpha   90.00
_cell.angle_beta   90.00
_cell.angle_gamma   90.00
#
_symmetry.space_group_name_H-M   'P 1'
#
loop_
_entity.id
_entity.type
_entity.pdbx_description
1 polymer ?
#
loop_
_entity_poly.entity_id
_entity_poly.type
_entity_poly.pdbx_seq_one_letter_code
_entity_poly.pdbx_strand_id
1 'polypeptide(L)'
;MNVSLFRMVCIIQFALCGYMAVNSFVYIFNAPGWHSYVSFGAFSVAVYLASFIIQMLNKNYPDEPLSVKQKSAFNWLFVLNFFMFSLLLSYNINDVKLIIGSTKQEIALAGPLFYAMVLLHFLITILQVYILVNMVKLRRALNRNFEKKSLDLDILGS
;
A
#
# COMPACT_ATOMS: atom_id res chain seq x y z
N MET A 1 11.58 0.26 -14.48
CA MET A 1 10.53 0.74 -13.54
C MET A 1 10.46 2.25 -13.71
N ASN A 2 9.29 2.84 -13.92
CA ASN A 2 9.18 4.30 -13.95
C ASN A 2 9.07 4.81 -12.50
N VAL A 3 10.17 5.36 -11.98
CA VAL A 3 10.31 5.73 -10.56
C VAL A 3 9.40 6.89 -10.21
N SER A 4 9.27 7.88 -11.10
CA SER A 4 8.39 9.03 -10.89
C SER A 4 6.92 8.61 -10.79
N LEU A 5 6.49 7.71 -11.68
CA LEU A 5 5.15 7.14 -11.61
C LEU A 5 4.93 6.31 -10.34
N PHE A 6 5.91 5.49 -9.96
CA PHE A 6 5.80 4.68 -8.74
C PHE A 6 5.71 5.55 -7.48
N ARG A 7 6.52 6.61 -7.41
CA ARG A 7 6.48 7.59 -6.33
C ARG A 7 5.13 8.30 -6.27
N MET A 8 4.60 8.73 -7.41
CA MET A 8 3.29 9.37 -7.52
C MET A 8 2.17 8.43 -7.03
N VAL A 9 2.18 7.17 -7.45
CA VAL A 9 1.21 6.16 -6.99
C VAL A 9 1.29 5.97 -5.47
N CYS A 10 2.50 5.92 -4.89
CA CYS A 10 2.66 5.82 -3.44
C CYS A 10 2.10 7.06 -2.71
N ILE A 11 2.27 8.26 -3.27
CA ILE A 11 1.70 9.49 -2.69
C ILE A 11 0.17 9.47 -2.73
N ILE A 12 -0.41 9.04 -3.85
CA ILE A 12 -1.87 8.90 -3.98
C ILE A 12 -2.37 7.87 -2.97
N GLN A 13 -1.72 6.70 -2.87
CA GLN A 13 -2.08 5.67 -1.89
C GLN A 13 -1.99 6.18 -0.45
N PHE A 14 -0.93 6.93 -0.13
CA PHE A 14 -0.76 7.55 1.18
C PHE A 14 -1.94 8.47 1.52
N ALA A 15 -2.36 9.34 0.59
CA ALA A 15 -3.48 10.25 0.81
C ALA A 15 -4.81 9.51 0.98
N LEU A 16 -5.11 8.53 0.10
CA LEU A 16 -6.37 7.78 0.15
C LEU A 16 -6.47 6.91 1.40
N CYS A 17 -5.41 6.15 1.73
CA CYS A 17 -5.37 5.36 2.96
C CYS A 17 -5.37 6.26 4.20
N GLY A 18 -4.73 7.43 4.15
CA GLY A 18 -4.76 8.40 5.24
C GLY A 18 -6.18 8.89 5.54
N TYR A 19 -6.92 9.25 4.49
CA TYR A 19 -8.34 9.60 4.61
C TYR A 19 -9.17 8.45 5.22
N MET A 20 -8.98 7.22 4.75
CA MET A 20 -9.70 6.05 5.27
C MET A 20 -9.32 5.73 6.72
N ALA A 21 -8.06 5.92 7.10
CA ALA A 21 -7.61 5.75 8.48
C ALA A 21 -8.28 6.77 9.41
N VAL A 22 -8.31 8.05 9.03
CA VAL A 22 -8.99 9.09 9.82
C VAL A 22 -10.48 8.80 9.96
N ASN A 23 -11.16 8.44 8.87
CA ASN A 23 -12.57 8.06 8.94
C ASN A 23 -12.78 6.86 9.88
N SER A 24 -11.97 5.81 9.75
CA SER A 24 -12.06 4.63 10.63
C SER A 24 -11.81 4.99 12.09
N PHE A 25 -10.87 5.90 12.35
CA PHE A 25 -10.58 6.40 13.69
C PHE A 25 -11.77 7.16 14.29
N VAL A 26 -12.38 8.07 13.52
CA VAL A 26 -13.61 8.78 13.95
C VAL A 26 -14.75 7.79 14.22
N TYR A 27 -14.90 6.75 13.38
CA TYR A 27 -15.91 5.71 13.57
C TYR A 27 -15.73 4.89 14.84
N ILE A 28 -14.50 4.70 15.33
CA ILE A 28 -14.26 4.01 16.62
C ILE A 28 -15.01 4.72 17.77
N PHE A 29 -15.08 6.06 17.76
CA PHE A 29 -15.75 6.82 18.82
C PHE A 29 -17.26 6.92 18.62
N ASN A 30 -17.74 6.93 17.37
CA ASN A 30 -19.17 7.08 17.07
C ASN A 30 -19.94 5.75 17.09
N ALA A 31 -19.30 4.66 16.66
CA ALA A 31 -19.87 3.32 16.57
C ALA A 31 -18.78 2.28 16.84
N PRO A 32 -18.39 2.08 18.12
CA PRO A 32 -17.30 1.19 18.48
C PRO A 32 -17.63 -0.24 18.07
N GLY A 33 -16.76 -0.81 17.25
CA GLY A 33 -16.86 -2.19 16.79
C GLY A 33 -15.49 -2.70 16.39
N TRP A 34 -15.26 -4.01 16.53
CA TRP A 34 -13.98 -4.64 16.18
C TRP A 34 -13.54 -4.30 14.75
N HIS A 35 -14.51 -4.23 13.82
CA HIS A 35 -14.28 -3.83 12.44
C HIS A 35 -13.58 -2.47 12.33
N SER A 36 -14.02 -1.44 13.06
CA SER A 36 -13.45 -0.09 12.99
C SER A 36 -11.99 -0.04 13.44
N TYR A 37 -11.61 -0.83 14.46
CA TYR A 37 -10.22 -0.96 14.91
C TYR A 37 -9.34 -1.65 13.85
N VAL A 38 -9.86 -2.73 13.24
CA VAL A 38 -9.15 -3.46 12.18
C VAL A 38 -8.97 -2.56 10.95
N SER A 39 -10.00 -1.83 10.53
CA SER A 39 -9.92 -0.87 9.42
C SER A 39 -8.90 0.23 9.72
N PHE A 40 -8.94 0.83 10.91
CA PHE A 40 -7.98 1.85 11.30
C PHE A 40 -6.53 1.33 11.26
N GLY A 41 -6.27 0.17 11.87
CA GLY A 41 -4.95 -0.45 11.86
C GLY A 41 -4.47 -0.76 10.45
N ALA A 42 -5.33 -1.34 9.62
CA ALA A 42 -5.03 -1.67 8.24
C ALA A 42 -4.64 -0.43 7.40
N PHE A 43 -5.48 0.60 7.40
CA PHE A 43 -5.21 1.80 6.62
C PHE A 43 -3.99 2.57 7.16
N SER A 44 -3.77 2.57 8.47
CA SER A 44 -2.55 3.13 9.07
C SER A 44 -1.28 2.40 8.63
N VAL A 45 -1.33 1.07 8.53
CA VAL A 45 -0.23 0.27 7.99
C VAL A 45 0.04 0.58 6.52
N ALA A 46 -1.01 0.73 5.69
CA ALA A 46 -0.84 1.14 4.29
C ALA A 46 -0.18 2.52 4.15
N VAL A 47 -0.59 3.48 4.99
CA VAL A 47 0.02 4.82 5.06
C VAL A 47 1.51 4.71 5.40
N TYR A 48 1.85 3.95 6.44
CA TYR A 48 3.24 3.72 6.84
C TYR A 48 4.05 3.10 5.70
N LEU A 49 3.52 2.06 5.06
CA LEU A 49 4.17 1.39 3.94
C LEU A 49 4.44 2.33 2.76
N ALA A 50 3.44 3.10 2.34
CA ALA A 50 3.58 4.07 1.27
C ALA A 50 4.65 5.13 1.60
N SER A 51 4.65 5.62 2.84
CA SER A 51 5.65 6.60 3.31
C SER A 51 7.07 6.03 3.31
N PHE A 52 7.24 4.77 3.71
CA PHE A 52 8.54 4.10 3.72
C PHE A 52 9.09 3.94 2.30
N ILE A 53 8.24 3.53 1.35
CA ILE A 53 8.65 3.39 -0.05
C ILE A 53 9.07 4.73 -0.62
N ILE A 54 8.32 5.82 -0.36
CA ILE A 54 8.68 7.16 -0.80
C ILE A 54 10.06 7.56 -0.24
N GLN A 55 10.30 7.34 1.04
CA GLN A 55 11.60 7.63 1.67
C GLN A 55 12.75 6.84 1.01
N MET A 56 12.52 5.56 0.72
CA MET A 56 13.49 4.70 0.05
C MET A 56 13.78 5.14 -1.38
N LEU A 57 12.74 5.53 -2.13
CA LEU A 57 12.89 6.07 -3.49
C LEU A 57 13.59 7.43 -3.52
N ASN A 58 13.58 8.18 -2.41
CA ASN A 58 14.23 9.48 -2.31
C ASN A 58 15.68 9.38 -1.83
N LYS A 59 15.98 8.45 -0.92
CA LYS A 59 17.32 8.30 -0.32
C LYS A 59 18.19 7.28 -1.05
N ASN A 60 17.64 6.13 -1.39
CA ASN A 60 18.42 4.96 -1.81
C ASN A 60 18.39 4.70 -3.32
N TYR A 61 17.46 5.32 -4.04
CA TYR A 61 17.35 5.16 -5.49
C TYR A 61 17.92 6.39 -6.21
N PRO A 62 18.74 6.23 -7.27
CA PRO A 62 19.14 4.96 -7.87
C PRO A 62 20.35 4.29 -7.19
N ASP A 63 21.30 5.04 -6.67
CA ASP A 63 22.68 4.52 -6.56
C ASP A 63 23.13 4.12 -5.15
N GLU A 64 22.32 4.39 -4.12
CA GLU A 64 22.70 4.17 -2.74
C GLU A 64 22.25 2.79 -2.22
N PRO A 65 23.19 1.87 -1.92
CA PRO A 65 22.85 0.56 -1.37
C PRO A 65 22.11 0.68 -0.04
N LEU A 66 21.14 -0.19 0.19
CA LEU A 66 20.46 -0.29 1.48
C LEU A 66 21.39 -0.74 2.60
N SER A 67 21.23 -0.17 3.78
CA SER A 67 21.76 -0.79 4.98
C SER A 67 21.10 -2.16 5.23
N VAL A 68 21.79 -3.04 5.97
CA VAL A 68 21.25 -4.36 6.37
C VAL A 68 19.89 -4.23 7.07
N LYS A 69 19.74 -3.21 7.93
CA LYS A 69 18.48 -2.90 8.63
C LYS A 69 17.37 -2.52 7.63
N GLN A 70 17.66 -1.66 6.66
CA GLN A 70 16.69 -1.29 5.62
C GLN A 70 16.30 -2.47 4.73
N LYS A 71 17.23 -3.38 4.43
CA LYS A 71 16.94 -4.60 3.66
C LYS A 71 15.98 -5.54 4.40
N SER A 72 16.18 -5.73 5.70
CA SER A 72 15.27 -6.50 6.55
C SER A 72 13.88 -5.85 6.63
N ALA A 73 13.83 -4.53 6.88
CA ALA A 73 12.57 -3.77 6.90
C ALA A 73 11.83 -3.85 5.56
N PHE A 74 12.54 -3.76 4.44
CA PHE A 74 11.97 -3.88 3.10
C PHE A 74 11.32 -5.25 2.87
N ASN A 75 11.97 -6.33 3.30
CA ASN A 75 11.39 -7.69 3.19
C ASN A 75 10.12 -7.84 4.02
N TRP A 76 10.12 -7.34 5.27
CA TRP A 76 8.94 -7.35 6.12
C TRP A 76 7.80 -6.52 5.53
N LEU A 77 8.11 -5.35 5.00
CA LEU A 77 7.12 -4.50 4.34
C LEU A 77 6.57 -5.14 3.07
N PHE A 78 7.37 -5.89 2.32
CA PHE A 78 6.87 -6.66 1.17
C PHE A 78 5.82 -7.70 1.58
N VAL A 79 6.09 -8.45 2.66
CA VAL A 79 5.14 -9.42 3.23
C VAL A 79 3.89 -8.72 3.74
N LEU A 80 4.05 -7.62 4.47
CA LEU A 80 2.95 -6.82 4.98
C LEU A 80 2.09 -6.26 3.84
N ASN A 81 2.70 -5.84 2.74
CA ASN A 81 2.02 -5.36 1.54
C ASN A 81 1.07 -6.42 0.95
N PHE A 82 1.51 -7.68 0.95
CA PHE A 82 0.71 -8.81 0.47
C PHE A 82 -0.50 -9.05 1.38
N PHE A 83 -0.32 -9.07 2.70
CA PHE A 83 -1.45 -9.18 3.64
C PHE A 83 -2.42 -8.01 3.52
N MET A 84 -1.91 -6.79 3.36
CA MET A 84 -2.71 -5.61 3.12
C MET A 84 -3.54 -5.73 1.84
N PHE A 85 -2.94 -6.25 0.76
CA PHE A 85 -3.68 -6.54 -0.45
C PHE A 85 -4.79 -7.57 -0.22
N SER A 86 -4.53 -8.68 0.48
CA SER A 86 -5.56 -9.68 0.80
C SER A 86 -6.71 -9.09 1.62
N LEU A 87 -6.40 -8.23 2.59
CA LEU A 87 -7.41 -7.55 3.40
C LEU A 87 -8.25 -6.57 2.56
N LEU A 88 -7.61 -5.74 1.73
CA LEU A 88 -8.29 -4.83 0.81
C LEU A 88 -9.17 -5.59 -0.19
N LEU A 89 -8.70 -6.74 -0.68
CA LEU A 89 -9.50 -7.63 -1.52
C LEU A 89 -10.73 -8.17 -0.77
N SER A 90 -10.61 -8.49 0.52
CA SER A 90 -11.75 -8.89 1.35
C SER A 90 -12.82 -7.81 1.44
N TYR A 91 -12.44 -6.53 1.57
CA TYR A 91 -13.41 -5.42 1.54
C TYR A 91 -14.15 -5.38 0.20
N ASN A 92 -13.43 -5.49 -0.92
CA ASN A 92 -14.04 -5.50 -2.25
C ASN A 92 -15.01 -6.69 -2.44
N ILE A 93 -14.63 -7.88 -1.95
CA ILE A 93 -15.51 -9.05 -1.99
C ILE A 93 -16.77 -8.81 -1.15
N ASN A 94 -16.63 -8.20 0.03
CA ASN A 94 -17.75 -7.88 0.89
C ASN A 94 -18.69 -6.86 0.23
N ASP A 95 -18.15 -5.81 -0.38
CA ASP A 95 -18.92 -4.79 -1.11
C ASP A 95 -19.71 -5.41 -2.27
N VAL A 96 -19.06 -6.27 -3.06
CA VAL A 96 -19.71 -6.98 -4.17
C VAL A 96 -20.82 -7.89 -3.66
N LYS A 97 -20.58 -8.66 -2.59
CA LYS A 97 -21.61 -9.50 -1.97
C LYS A 97 -22.81 -8.68 -1.51
N LEU A 98 -22.56 -7.52 -0.90
CA LEU A 98 -23.62 -6.65 -0.43
C LEU A 98 -24.44 -6.10 -1.61
N ILE A 99 -23.79 -5.66 -2.69
CA ILE A 99 -24.48 -5.18 -3.90
C ILE A 99 -25.32 -6.28 -4.55
N ILE A 100 -24.75 -7.49 -4.73
CA ILE A 100 -25.46 -8.61 -5.37
C ILE A 100 -26.62 -9.12 -4.51
N GLY A 101 -26.44 -9.12 -3.18
CA GLY A 101 -27.46 -9.58 -2.24
C GLY A 101 -28.57 -8.56 -1.94
N SER A 102 -28.41 -7.31 -2.37
CA SER A 102 -29.37 -6.24 -2.12
C SER A 102 -30.50 -6.22 -3.15
N THR A 103 -31.69 -5.85 -2.70
CA THR A 103 -32.83 -5.57 -3.57
C THR A 103 -32.62 -4.25 -4.34
N LYS A 104 -33.36 -4.08 -5.45
CA LYS A 104 -33.33 -2.82 -6.23
C LYS A 104 -33.67 -1.58 -5.39
N GLN A 105 -34.55 -1.73 -4.40
CA GLN A 105 -34.97 -0.65 -3.53
C GLN A 105 -33.88 -0.26 -2.53
N GLU A 106 -33.19 -1.22 -1.92
CA GLU A 106 -32.05 -0.99 -1.02
C GLU A 106 -30.88 -0.31 -1.76
N ILE A 107 -30.60 -0.77 -2.99
CA ILE A 107 -29.60 -0.18 -3.90
C ILE A 107 -29.91 1.29 -4.23
N ALA A 108 -31.18 1.61 -4.43
CA ALA A 108 -31.63 2.98 -4.68
C ALA A 108 -31.53 3.87 -3.42
N LEU A 109 -31.75 3.30 -2.23
CA LEU A 109 -31.69 3.99 -0.94
C LEU A 109 -30.26 4.21 -0.43
N ALA A 110 -29.31 3.35 -0.79
CA ALA A 110 -27.90 3.44 -0.34
C ALA A 110 -27.22 4.77 -0.75
N GLY A 111 -27.69 5.37 -1.84
CA GLY A 111 -27.28 6.70 -2.29
C GLY A 111 -25.84 6.78 -2.81
N PRO A 112 -25.42 7.97 -3.31
CA PRO A 112 -24.14 8.15 -4.00
C PRO A 112 -22.91 7.89 -3.13
N LEU A 113 -22.99 8.17 -1.82
CA LEU A 113 -21.87 8.02 -0.90
C LEU A 113 -21.43 6.56 -0.74
N PHE A 114 -22.39 5.63 -0.73
CA PHE A 114 -22.11 4.20 -0.67
C PHE A 114 -21.27 3.77 -1.89
N TYR A 115 -21.70 4.10 -3.10
CA TYR A 115 -20.96 3.75 -4.32
C TYR A 115 -19.59 4.42 -4.38
N ALA A 116 -19.46 5.66 -3.89
CA ALA A 116 -18.18 6.33 -3.81
C ALA A 116 -17.19 5.59 -2.90
N MET A 117 -17.65 5.05 -1.77
CA MET A 117 -16.83 4.24 -0.87
C MET A 117 -16.43 2.91 -1.48
N VAL A 118 -17.35 2.22 -2.17
CA VAL A 118 -17.04 0.99 -2.91
C VAL A 118 -15.97 1.26 -3.97
N LEU A 119 -16.15 2.29 -4.80
CA LEU A 119 -15.16 2.68 -5.82
C LEU A 119 -13.81 3.03 -5.20
N LEU A 120 -13.81 3.68 -4.04
CA LEU A 120 -12.59 4.00 -3.30
C LEU A 120 -11.86 2.74 -2.83
N HIS A 121 -12.57 1.74 -2.30
CA HIS A 121 -11.97 0.44 -1.93
C HIS A 121 -11.35 -0.26 -3.15
N PHE A 122 -12.02 -0.25 -4.30
CA PHE A 122 -11.47 -0.83 -5.54
C PHE A 122 -10.21 -0.08 -5.98
N LEU A 123 -10.25 1.25 -5.98
CA LEU A 123 -9.11 2.08 -6.37
C LEU A 123 -7.89 1.81 -5.47
N ILE A 124 -8.08 1.84 -4.15
CA ILE A 124 -7.01 1.56 -3.17
C ILE A 124 -6.41 0.16 -3.39
N THR A 125 -7.23 -0.84 -3.70
CA THR A 125 -6.74 -2.20 -4.02
C THR A 125 -5.91 -2.23 -5.30
N ILE A 126 -6.35 -1.58 -6.36
CA ILE A 126 -5.62 -1.52 -7.63
C ILE A 126 -4.25 -0.87 -7.43
N LEU A 127 -4.22 0.26 -6.72
CA LEU A 127 -2.97 0.94 -6.38
C LEU A 127 -2.07 0.05 -5.49
N GLN A 128 -2.64 -0.69 -4.55
CA GLN A 128 -1.90 -1.63 -3.71
C GLN A 128 -1.23 -2.74 -4.53
N VAL A 129 -1.92 -3.30 -5.53
CA VAL A 129 -1.34 -4.28 -6.47
C VAL A 129 -0.21 -3.66 -7.26
N TYR A 130 -0.41 -2.43 -7.76
CA TYR A 130 0.64 -1.70 -8.47
C TYR A 130 1.90 -1.52 -7.60
N ILE A 131 1.72 -1.16 -6.32
CA ILE A 131 2.81 -1.02 -5.35
C ILE A 131 3.51 -2.36 -5.14
N LEU A 132 2.76 -3.46 -4.96
CA LEU A 132 3.32 -4.80 -4.76
C LEU A 132 4.24 -5.21 -5.93
N VAL A 133 3.77 -5.04 -7.16
CA VAL A 133 4.53 -5.39 -8.37
C VAL A 133 5.79 -4.53 -8.49
N ASN A 134 5.71 -3.24 -8.19
CA ASN A 134 6.87 -2.34 -8.30
C ASN A 134 7.85 -2.50 -7.14
N MET A 135 7.43 -2.94 -5.96
CA MET A 135 8.36 -3.35 -4.89
C MET A 135 9.24 -4.54 -5.32
N VAL A 136 8.70 -5.53 -6.05
CA VAL A 136 9.52 -6.62 -6.60
C VAL A 136 10.59 -6.08 -7.56
N LYS A 137 10.19 -5.15 -8.44
CA LYS A 137 11.11 -4.52 -9.39
C LYS A 137 12.18 -3.69 -8.67
N LEU A 138 11.79 -2.92 -7.65
CA LEU A 138 12.69 -2.14 -6.81
C LEU A 138 13.70 -3.04 -6.08
N ARG A 139 13.26 -4.18 -5.54
CA ARG A 139 14.14 -5.17 -4.90
C ARG A 139 15.24 -5.66 -5.84
N ARG A 140 14.86 -6.01 -7.07
CA ARG A 140 15.81 -6.48 -8.10
C ARG A 140 16.78 -5.38 -8.50
N ALA A 141 16.30 -4.15 -8.66
CA ALA A 141 17.13 -3.01 -9.01
C ALA A 141 18.18 -2.73 -7.91
N LEU A 142 17.75 -2.71 -6.65
CA LEU A 142 18.65 -2.49 -5.52
C LEU A 142 19.70 -3.59 -5.42
N ASN A 143 19.32 -4.87 -5.50
CA ASN A 143 20.27 -5.99 -5.46
C ASN A 143 21.37 -5.88 -6.54
N ARG A 144 21.02 -5.46 -7.76
CA ARG A 144 22.00 -5.25 -8.84
C ARG A 144 23.00 -4.13 -8.52
N ASN A 145 22.55 -3.07 -7.85
CA ASN A 145 23.42 -1.95 -7.48
C ASN A 145 24.40 -2.34 -6.37
N PHE A 146 24.00 -3.23 -5.46
CA PHE A 146 24.94 -3.82 -4.50
C PHE A 146 26.02 -4.65 -5.18
N GLU A 147 25.64 -5.56 -6.08
CA GLU A 147 26.58 -6.44 -6.80
C GLU A 147 27.59 -5.62 -7.62
N LYS A 148 27.12 -4.56 -8.29
CA LYS A 148 28.00 -3.65 -9.03
C LYS A 148 28.98 -2.94 -8.09
N LYS A 149 28.51 -2.40 -6.96
CA LYS A 149 29.37 -1.66 -6.02
C LYS A 149 30.40 -2.56 -5.33
N SER A 150 30.08 -3.83 -5.04
CA SER A 150 31.06 -4.78 -4.51
C SER A 150 32.17 -5.08 -5.53
N LEU A 151 31.80 -5.27 -6.80
CA LEU A 151 32.75 -5.47 -7.89
C LEU A 151 33.69 -4.26 -8.06
N ASP A 152 33.15 -3.04 -8.04
CA ASP A 152 33.96 -1.82 -8.17
C ASP A 152 34.96 -1.66 -7.01
N LEU A 153 34.58 -2.07 -5.78
CA LEU A 153 35.47 -2.04 -4.61
C LEU A 153 36.56 -3.11 -4.67
N ASP A 154 36.24 -4.30 -5.17
CA ASP A 154 37.22 -5.39 -5.34
C ASP A 154 38.28 -5.02 -6.39
N ILE A 155 37.88 -4.33 -7.47
CA ILE A 155 38.80 -3.84 -8.52
C ILE A 155 39.71 -2.71 -8.01
N LEU A 156 39.23 -1.85 -7.12
CA LEU A 156 40.01 -0.75 -6.55
C LEU A 156 40.91 -1.19 -5.38
N GLY A 157 40.66 -2.36 -4.80
CA GLY A 157 41.45 -2.97 -3.72
C GLY A 157 42.56 -3.90 -4.20
N SER A 158 42.65 -4.19 -5.51
CA SER A 158 43.71 -4.95 -6.19
C SER A 158 44.68 -4.04 -6.92
#